data_AF-A0A6A0QTS0-F1
#
_entry.id   AF-A0A6A0QTS0-F1
#
_cell.length_a   1.000
_cell.length_b   1.000
_cell.length_c   1.000
_cell.angle_alpha   90.00
_cell.angle_beta   90.00
_cell.angle_gamma   90.00
#
_symmetry.space_group_name_H-M   'P 1'
#
loop_
_entity.id
_entity.type
_entity.pdbx_description
1 polymer ?
#
loop_
_entity_poly.entity_id
_entity_poly.type
_entity_poly.pdbx_seq_one_letter_code
_entity_poly.pdbx_strand_id
1 'polypeptide(L)'
;MDELYNWILFGHIIGAAIWFGGAVAYEGLGGVAKRTGKASEYTRYIYTAMKTSGVIMPIAAFMTLGFGIWLVVQSNDVWSFSDTFISIGFAAAIIGIGLGVFMMMPQGKKLAALVEANGFDDPEAGAIARKIGMADHFQTLIVTIAMVAMVFKF
;
A
#
# COMPACT_ATOMS: atom_id res chain seq x y z
N MET A 1 14.80 21.52 -16.20
CA MET A 1 14.23 20.16 -16.28
C MET A 1 13.76 19.94 -17.70
N ASP A 2 14.13 18.82 -18.30
CA ASP A 2 13.77 18.45 -19.68
C ASP A 2 12.38 17.78 -19.75
N GLU A 3 11.92 17.48 -20.96
CA GLU A 3 10.64 16.80 -21.19
C GLU A 3 10.60 15.40 -20.53
N LEU A 4 11.74 14.70 -20.55
CA LEU A 4 11.89 13.39 -19.93
C LEU A 4 11.60 13.45 -18.42
N TYR A 5 12.12 14.45 -17.71
CA TYR A 5 11.82 14.65 -16.30
C TYR A 5 10.33 14.71 -16.00
N ASN A 6 9.55 15.40 -16.85
CA ASN A 6 8.10 15.51 -16.67
C ASN A 6 7.38 14.17 -16.85
N TRP A 7 7.82 13.34 -17.80
CA TRP A 7 7.27 12.00 -18.00
C TRP A 7 7.59 11.06 -16.82
N ILE A 8 8.81 11.14 -16.28
CA ILE A 8 9.19 10.39 -15.08
C ILE A 8 8.35 10.85 -13.88
N LEU A 9 8.17 12.16 -13.72
CA LEU A 9 7.37 12.73 -12.63
C LEU A 9 5.91 12.28 -12.73
N PHE A 10 5.35 12.31 -13.94
CA PHE A 10 4.01 11.79 -14.20
C PHE A 10 3.90 10.30 -13.80
N GLY A 11 4.86 9.47 -14.20
CA GLY A 11 4.92 8.05 -13.80
C GLY A 11 4.97 7.85 -12.29
N HIS A 12 5.78 8.63 -11.58
CA HIS A 12 5.86 8.61 -10.12
C HIS A 12 4.52 8.97 -9.48
N ILE A 13 3.87 10.05 -9.95
CA ILE A 13 2.58 10.51 -9.44
C ILE A 13 1.48 9.48 -9.70
N ILE A 14 1.44 8.84 -10.87
CA ILE A 14 0.47 7.77 -11.17
C ILE A 14 0.68 6.59 -10.22
N GLY A 15 1.91 6.15 -10.02
CA GLY A 15 2.23 5.09 -9.06
C GLY A 15 1.74 5.44 -7.65
N ALA A 16 2.07 6.64 -7.17
CA ALA A 16 1.69 7.09 -5.84
C ALA A 16 0.17 7.24 -5.69
N ALA A 17 -0.51 7.75 -6.72
CA ALA A 17 -1.97 7.90 -6.74
C ALA A 17 -2.69 6.55 -6.70
N ILE A 18 -2.20 5.54 -7.43
CA ILE A 18 -2.76 4.18 -7.37
C ILE A 18 -2.55 3.57 -5.99
N TRP A 19 -1.35 3.74 -5.41
CA TRP A 19 -1.05 3.19 -4.08
C TRP A 19 -1.93 3.83 -3.01
N PHE A 20 -1.90 5.17 -2.90
CA PHE A 20 -2.69 5.89 -1.91
C PHE A 20 -4.19 5.74 -2.15
N GLY A 21 -4.64 5.94 -3.39
CA GLY A 21 -6.06 5.83 -3.74
C GLY A 21 -6.61 4.43 -3.49
N GLY A 22 -5.83 3.38 -3.78
CA GLY A 22 -6.19 2.02 -3.46
C GLY A 22 -6.27 1.76 -1.96
N ALA A 23 -5.30 2.26 -1.18
CA ALA A 23 -5.33 2.16 0.28
C ALA A 23 -6.57 2.82 0.88
N VAL A 24 -6.90 4.05 0.44
CA VAL A 24 -8.12 4.76 0.87
C VAL A 24 -9.40 4.01 0.46
N ALA A 25 -9.46 3.48 -0.76
CA ALA A 25 -10.60 2.69 -1.21
C ALA A 25 -10.80 1.42 -0.37
N TYR A 26 -9.71 0.73 -0.03
CA TYR A 26 -9.75 -0.45 0.83
C TYR A 26 -10.16 -0.12 2.27
N GLU A 27 -9.71 0.98 2.84
CA GLU A 27 -10.18 1.45 4.15
C GLU A 27 -11.69 1.71 4.14
N GLY A 28 -12.19 2.40 3.10
CA GLY A 28 -13.62 2.69 2.95
C GLY A 28 -14.48 1.43 2.87
N LEU A 29 -14.12 0.50 1.97
CA LEU A 29 -14.84 -0.76 1.80
C LEU A 29 -14.74 -1.67 3.02
N GLY A 30 -13.58 -1.71 3.67
CA GLY A 30 -13.38 -2.43 4.93
C GLY A 30 -14.21 -1.85 6.07
N GLY A 31 -14.36 -0.53 6.12
CA GLY A 31 -15.26 0.16 7.04
C GLY A 31 -16.73 -0.22 6.82
N VAL A 32 -17.18 -0.31 5.56
CA VAL A 32 -18.53 -0.80 5.22
C VAL A 32 -18.72 -2.24 5.69
N ALA A 33 -17.77 -3.13 5.42
CA ALA A 33 -17.85 -4.53 5.83
C ALA A 33 -17.90 -4.68 7.37
N LYS A 34 -17.11 -3.91 8.13
CA LYS A 34 -17.15 -3.90 9.61
C LYS A 34 -18.51 -3.45 10.15
N ARG A 35 -19.17 -2.47 9.52
CA ARG A 35 -20.47 -1.92 9.95
C ARG A 35 -21.63 -2.91 9.80
N THR A 36 -21.46 -4.00 9.04
CA THR A 36 -22.47 -5.07 8.96
C THR A 36 -22.64 -5.83 10.28
N GLY A 37 -21.66 -5.75 11.19
CA GLY A 37 -21.65 -6.48 12.45
C GLY A 37 -21.36 -7.99 12.30
N LYS A 38 -21.16 -8.48 11.08
CA LYS A 38 -20.90 -9.90 10.77
C LYS A 38 -19.42 -10.14 10.52
N ALA A 39 -18.80 -10.98 11.34
CA ALA A 39 -17.37 -11.28 11.21
C ALA A 39 -17.01 -11.93 9.86
N SER A 40 -17.90 -12.75 9.30
CA SER A 40 -17.72 -13.39 7.99
C SER A 40 -17.71 -12.41 6.83
N GLU A 41 -18.51 -11.34 6.89
CA GLU A 41 -18.51 -10.30 5.84
C GLU A 41 -17.19 -9.54 5.80
N TYR A 42 -16.64 -9.21 6.97
CA TYR A 42 -15.31 -8.58 7.03
C TYR A 42 -14.20 -9.52 6.56
N THR A 43 -14.28 -10.81 6.93
CA THR A 43 -13.31 -11.83 6.49
C THR A 43 -13.37 -12.03 4.97
N ARG A 44 -14.58 -12.08 4.40
CA ARG A 44 -14.82 -12.15 2.95
C ARG A 44 -14.26 -10.94 2.23
N TYR A 45 -14.47 -9.75 2.78
CA TYR A 45 -13.90 -8.52 2.25
C TYR A 45 -12.37 -8.60 2.18
N ILE A 46 -11.70 -8.92 3.29
CA ILE A 46 -10.22 -9.00 3.31
C ILE A 46 -9.70 -10.08 2.34
N TYR A 47 -10.34 -11.25 2.30
CA TYR A 47 -9.99 -12.30 1.34
C TYR A 47 -10.05 -11.80 -0.11
N THR A 48 -11.09 -11.04 -0.45
CA THR A 48 -11.29 -10.49 -1.81
C THR A 48 -10.29 -9.37 -2.09
N ALA A 49 -10.08 -8.47 -1.13
CA ALA A 49 -9.11 -7.39 -1.22
C ALA A 49 -7.71 -7.94 -1.49
N MET A 50 -7.26 -8.97 -0.76
CA MET A 50 -5.95 -9.60 -0.95
C MET A 50 -5.72 -10.18 -2.35
N LYS A 51 -6.77 -10.69 -3.02
CA LYS A 51 -6.65 -11.18 -4.41
C LYS A 51 -6.41 -10.04 -5.40
N THR A 52 -7.09 -8.91 -5.21
CA THR A 52 -6.97 -7.74 -6.10
C THR A 52 -5.70 -6.94 -5.83
N SER A 53 -5.40 -6.70 -4.54
CA SER A 53 -4.26 -5.91 -4.11
C SER A 53 -2.93 -6.61 -4.38
N GLY A 54 -2.91 -7.95 -4.38
CA GLY A 54 -1.72 -8.76 -4.66
C GLY A 54 -1.12 -8.55 -6.05
N VAL A 55 -1.83 -7.91 -6.98
CA VAL A 55 -1.33 -7.55 -8.32
C VAL A 55 -1.12 -6.05 -8.44
N ILE A 56 -2.15 -5.26 -8.09
CA ILE A 56 -2.14 -3.81 -8.34
C ILE A 56 -1.16 -3.08 -7.41
N MET A 57 -1.11 -3.44 -6.13
CA MET A 57 -0.29 -2.71 -5.15
C MET A 57 1.22 -2.89 -5.38
N PRO A 58 1.74 -4.08 -5.70
CA PRO A 58 3.15 -4.22 -6.09
C PRO A 58 3.51 -3.36 -7.30
N ILE A 59 2.67 -3.32 -8.34
CA ILE A 59 2.92 -2.48 -9.53
C ILE A 59 2.99 -1.01 -9.14
N ALA A 60 2.01 -0.52 -8.37
CA ALA A 60 2.01 0.85 -7.87
C ALA A 60 3.25 1.17 -7.04
N ALA A 61 3.69 0.23 -6.19
CA ALA A 61 4.89 0.38 -5.38
C ALA A 61 6.17 0.46 -6.22
N PHE A 62 6.33 -0.44 -7.20
CA PHE A 62 7.48 -0.42 -8.10
C PHE A 62 7.50 0.83 -8.98
N MET A 63 6.35 1.28 -9.49
CA MET A 63 6.27 2.54 -10.23
C MET A 63 6.68 3.72 -9.35
N THR A 64 6.11 3.82 -8.14
CA THR A 64 6.40 4.93 -7.22
C THR A 64 7.89 4.99 -6.89
N LEU A 65 8.50 3.88 -6.45
CA LEU A 65 9.91 3.85 -6.10
C LEU A 65 10.83 4.00 -7.32
N GLY A 66 10.54 3.27 -8.40
CA GLY A 66 11.38 3.26 -9.60
C GLY A 66 11.46 4.65 -10.24
N PHE A 67 10.31 5.29 -10.47
CA PHE A 67 10.30 6.65 -10.98
C PHE A 67 10.82 7.67 -9.95
N GLY A 68 10.59 7.45 -8.65
CA GLY A 68 11.14 8.30 -7.60
C GLY A 68 12.67 8.32 -7.58
N ILE A 69 13.31 7.15 -7.64
CA ILE A 69 14.77 7.02 -7.78
C ILE A 69 15.26 7.73 -9.05
N TRP A 70 14.57 7.49 -10.16
CA TRP A 70 14.94 8.10 -11.44
C TRP A 70 14.83 9.62 -11.42
N LEU A 71 13.82 10.19 -10.75
CA LEU A 71 13.70 11.65 -10.58
C LEU A 71 14.92 12.26 -9.88
N VAL A 72 15.43 11.62 -8.84
CA VAL A 72 16.62 12.12 -8.12
C VAL A 72 17.83 12.12 -9.05
N VAL A 73 18.06 11.01 -9.75
CA VAL A 73 19.19 10.88 -10.70
C VAL A 73 19.08 11.86 -11.87
N GLN A 74 17.89 12.06 -12.42
CA GLN A 74 17.65 12.98 -13.55
C GLN A 74 17.64 14.47 -13.14
N SER A 75 17.63 14.77 -11.84
CA SER A 75 17.47 16.14 -11.34
C SER A 75 18.69 17.04 -11.55
N ASN A 76 19.85 16.50 -11.95
CA ASN A 76 21.13 17.21 -12.08
C ASN A 76 21.51 17.97 -10.80
N ASP A 77 21.60 17.24 -9.68
CA ASP A 77 21.97 17.74 -8.34
C ASP A 77 20.99 18.75 -7.70
N VAL A 78 19.81 18.97 -8.29
CA VAL A 78 18.75 19.78 -7.67
C VAL A 78 18.14 19.08 -6.45
N TRP A 79 18.05 17.75 -6.50
CA TRP A 79 17.53 16.93 -5.41
C TRP A 79 18.56 15.88 -5.00
N SER A 80 18.65 15.60 -3.71
CA SER A 80 19.51 14.59 -3.12
C SER A 80 18.71 13.52 -2.40
N PHE A 81 19.18 12.28 -2.39
CA PHE A 81 18.59 11.22 -1.55
C PHE A 81 18.57 11.58 -0.05
N SER A 82 19.47 12.46 0.37
CA SER A 82 19.55 12.98 1.75
C SER A 82 18.50 14.05 2.07
N ASP A 83 17.79 14.59 1.07
CA ASP A 83 16.74 15.57 1.34
C ASP A 83 15.65 14.92 2.19
N THR A 84 15.23 15.61 3.26
CA THR A 84 14.41 15.02 4.32
C THR A 84 13.13 14.38 3.79
N PHE A 85 12.40 15.08 2.91
CA PHE A 85 11.17 14.56 2.30
C PHE A 85 11.41 13.33 1.41
N ILE A 86 12.56 13.26 0.72
CA ILE A 86 12.95 12.11 -0.10
C ILE A 86 13.26 10.92 0.81
N SER A 87 14.08 11.13 1.84
CA SER A 87 14.41 10.11 2.83
C SER A 87 13.17 9.56 3.55
N ILE A 88 12.22 10.42 3.93
CA ILE A 88 10.93 10.00 4.51
C ILE A 88 10.15 9.14 3.51
N GLY A 89 10.06 9.57 2.24
CA GLY A 89 9.41 8.81 1.19
C GLY A 89 10.00 7.42 0.96
N PHE A 90 11.33 7.33 0.92
CA PHE A 90 12.04 6.06 0.81
C PHE A 90 11.78 5.15 2.02
N ALA A 91 11.88 5.69 3.24
CA ALA A 91 11.60 4.93 4.45
C ALA A 91 10.17 4.40 4.46
N ALA A 92 9.19 5.25 4.12
CA ALA A 92 7.79 4.88 4.01
C ALA A 92 7.57 3.77 2.97
N ALA A 93 8.18 3.88 1.80
CA ALA A 93 8.05 2.88 0.74
C ALA A 93 8.69 1.54 1.12
N ILE A 94 9.87 1.56 1.76
CA ILE A 94 10.54 0.36 2.27
C ILE A 94 9.68 -0.34 3.34
N ILE A 95 9.16 0.42 4.30
CA ILE A 95 8.28 -0.14 5.34
C ILE A 95 7.00 -0.71 4.72
N GLY A 96 6.36 0.02 3.81
CA GLY A 96 5.14 -0.41 3.12
C GLY A 96 5.36 -1.71 2.31
N ILE A 97 6.41 -1.78 1.50
CA ILE A 97 6.77 -3.01 0.77
C ILE A 97 7.07 -4.14 1.75
N GLY A 98 7.83 -3.87 2.81
CA GLY A 98 8.17 -4.85 3.84
C GLY A 98 6.92 -5.45 4.49
N LEU A 99 5.95 -4.62 4.86
CA LEU A 99 4.67 -5.07 5.40
C LEU A 99 3.91 -5.93 4.39
N GLY A 100 3.84 -5.50 3.13
CA GLY A 100 3.20 -6.25 2.05
C GLY A 100 3.82 -7.64 1.85
N VAL A 101 5.13 -7.69 1.67
CA VAL A 101 5.88 -8.92 1.32
C VAL A 101 6.03 -9.86 2.50
N PHE A 102 6.45 -9.36 3.66
CA PHE A 102 6.83 -10.21 4.79
C PHE A 102 5.68 -10.51 5.75
N MET A 103 4.59 -9.71 5.72
CA MET A 103 3.47 -9.91 6.63
C MET A 103 2.15 -10.16 5.89
N MET A 104 1.67 -9.22 5.07
CA MET A 104 0.34 -9.33 4.47
C MET A 104 0.24 -10.49 3.49
N MET A 105 1.24 -10.71 2.63
CA MET A 105 1.21 -11.80 1.65
C MET A 105 1.20 -13.20 2.30
N PRO A 106 2.08 -13.54 3.27
CA PRO A 106 1.99 -14.82 3.99
C PRO A 106 0.67 -14.98 4.74
N GLN A 107 0.19 -13.94 5.42
CA GLN A 107 -1.08 -13.98 6.14
C GLN A 107 -2.27 -14.14 5.18
N GLY A 108 -2.24 -13.52 4.00
CA GLY A 108 -3.26 -13.68 2.97
C GLY A 108 -3.33 -15.10 2.43
N LYS A 109 -2.18 -15.77 2.22
CA LYS A 109 -2.13 -17.19 1.86
C LYS A 109 -2.72 -18.07 2.95
N LYS A 110 -2.39 -17.80 4.22
CA LYS A 110 -2.95 -18.51 5.37
C LYS A 110 -4.46 -18.31 5.48
N LEU A 111 -4.93 -17.08 5.30
CA LEU A 111 -6.35 -16.73 5.28
C LEU A 111 -7.08 -17.51 4.18
N ALA A 112 -6.52 -17.55 2.96
CA ALA A 112 -7.13 -18.26 1.86
C ALA A 112 -7.30 -19.76 2.15
N ALA A 113 -6.26 -20.41 2.69
CA ALA A 113 -6.33 -21.82 3.06
C ALA A 113 -7.40 -22.11 4.14
N LEU A 114 -7.52 -21.26 5.16
CA LEU A 114 -8.53 -21.42 6.21
C LEU A 114 -9.95 -21.21 5.68
N VAL A 115 -10.15 -20.18 4.86
CA VAL A 115 -11.45 -19.91 4.22
C VAL A 115 -11.87 -21.06 3.31
N GLU A 116 -10.94 -21.65 2.56
CA GLU A 116 -11.20 -22.79 1.69
C GLU A 116 -11.56 -24.07 2.47
N ALA A 117 -10.92 -24.29 3.63
CA ALA A 117 -11.17 -25.46 4.47
C ALA A 117 -12.43 -25.34 5.33
N ASN A 118 -12.65 -24.17 5.95
CA ASN A 118 -13.59 -24.00 7.06
C ASN A 118 -14.66 -22.93 6.79
N GLY A 119 -14.58 -22.19 5.68
CA GLY A 119 -15.49 -21.11 5.33
C GLY A 119 -15.14 -19.77 6.00
N PHE A 120 -15.95 -18.74 5.71
CA PHE A 120 -15.70 -17.36 6.15
C PHE A 120 -16.03 -17.09 7.62
N ASP A 121 -16.79 -17.96 8.28
CA ASP A 121 -17.15 -17.85 9.70
C ASP A 121 -16.07 -18.45 10.63
N ASP A 122 -15.00 -19.01 10.07
CA ASP A 122 -13.89 -19.56 10.85
C ASP A 122 -13.24 -18.49 11.76
N PRO A 123 -13.17 -18.72 13.09
CA PRO A 123 -12.63 -17.72 14.03
C PRO A 123 -11.16 -17.36 13.78
N GLU A 124 -10.34 -18.31 13.31
CA GLU A 124 -8.93 -18.10 13.02
C GLU A 124 -8.76 -17.27 11.73
N ALA A 125 -9.52 -17.57 10.69
CA ALA A 125 -9.61 -16.77 9.47
C ALA A 125 -9.99 -15.32 9.81
N GLY A 126 -10.99 -15.12 10.66
CA GLY A 126 -11.40 -13.80 11.13
C GLY A 126 -10.29 -13.07 11.90
N ALA A 127 -9.49 -13.77 12.72
CA ALA A 127 -8.36 -13.19 13.42
C ALA A 127 -7.25 -12.72 12.46
N ILE A 128 -6.94 -13.52 11.45
CA ILE A 128 -5.97 -13.17 10.41
C ILE A 128 -6.48 -11.98 9.58
N ALA A 129 -7.75 -11.99 9.20
CA ALA A 129 -8.36 -10.88 8.47
C ALA A 129 -8.27 -9.55 9.24
N ARG A 130 -8.48 -9.57 10.57
CA ARG A 130 -8.26 -8.39 11.43
C ARG A 130 -6.81 -7.93 11.44
N LYS A 131 -5.85 -8.86 11.53
CA LYS A 131 -4.42 -8.54 11.49
C LYS A 131 -4.02 -7.88 10.17
N ILE A 132 -4.49 -8.43 9.04
CA ILE A 132 -4.25 -7.85 7.71
C ILE A 132 -4.86 -6.46 7.61
N GLY A 133 -6.11 -6.28 8.02
CA GLY A 133 -6.75 -4.96 7.96
C GLY A 133 -6.11 -3.91 8.87
N MET A 134 -5.53 -4.31 10.01
CA MET A 134 -4.74 -3.38 10.83
C MET A 134 -3.44 -2.98 10.14
N ALA A 135 -2.82 -3.90 9.40
CA ALA A 135 -1.66 -3.61 8.57
C ALA A 135 -1.99 -2.60 7.46
N ASP A 136 -3.13 -2.80 6.79
CA ASP A 136 -3.63 -1.94 5.73
C ASP A 136 -3.89 -0.51 6.24
N HIS A 137 -4.47 -0.39 7.43
CA HIS A 137 -4.66 0.91 8.09
C HIS A 137 -3.33 1.61 8.38
N PHE A 138 -2.36 0.87 8.91
CA PHE A 138 -1.01 1.40 9.17
C PHE A 138 -0.29 1.79 7.87
N GLN A 139 -0.46 1.02 6.80
CA GLN A 139 0.09 1.34 5.48
C GLN A 139 -0.54 2.63 4.93
N THR A 140 -1.86 2.81 5.06
CA THR A 140 -2.56 4.03 4.64
C THR A 140 -1.99 5.25 5.36
N LEU A 141 -1.77 5.14 6.68
CA LEU A 141 -1.15 6.21 7.47
C LEU A 141 0.27 6.53 6.98
N ILE A 142 1.11 5.51 6.74
CA ILE A 142 2.48 5.68 6.24
C ILE A 142 2.50 6.41 4.89
N VAL A 143 1.67 5.98 3.94
CA VAL A 143 1.61 6.61 2.61
C VAL A 143 1.07 8.04 2.72
N THR A 144 0.12 8.30 3.62
CA THR A 144 -0.36 9.66 3.89
C THR A 144 0.75 10.57 4.39
N ILE A 145 1.56 10.10 5.36
CA ILE A 145 2.70 10.84 5.90
C ILE A 145 3.72 11.13 4.79
N ALA A 146 4.04 10.13 3.96
CA ALA A 146 4.95 10.30 2.84
C ALA A 146 4.44 11.34 1.84
N MET A 147 3.14 11.33 1.51
CA MET A 147 2.54 12.33 0.63
C MET A 147 2.64 13.74 1.21
N VAL A 148 2.35 13.91 2.50
CA VAL A 148 2.48 15.22 3.18
C VAL A 148 3.94 15.70 3.11
N ALA A 149 4.91 14.84 3.47
CA ALA A 149 6.32 15.20 3.39
C ALA A 149 6.75 15.58 1.97
N MET A 150 6.34 14.81 0.95
CA MET A 150 6.68 15.08 -0.46
C MET A 150 6.05 16.38 -0.99
N VAL A 151 4.82 16.69 -0.61
CA VAL A 151 4.10 17.89 -1.08
C VAL A 151 4.67 19.15 -0.44
N PHE A 152 4.91 19.12 0.88
CA PHE A 152 5.40 20.27 1.64
C PHE A 152 6.93 20.36 1.72
N LYS A 153 7.64 19.32 1.28
CA LYS A 153 9.10 19.24 1.17
C LYS A 153 9.85 19.51 2.48
N PHE A 154 9.38 18.92 3.57
CA PHE A 154 10.05 18.97 4.87
C PHE A 154 10.59 17.61 5.31
#